data_AF-A0A261BGA6-F1
#
_entry.id   AF-A0A261BGA6-F1
#
_cell.length_a   1.000
_cell.length_b   1.000
_cell.length_c   1.000
_cell.angle_alpha   90.00
_cell.angle_beta   90.00
_cell.angle_gamma   90.00
#
_symmetry.space_group_name_H-M   'P 1'
#
loop_
_entity.id
_entity.type
_entity.pdbx_description
1 polymer ?
#
loop_
_entity_poly.entity_id
_entity_poly.type
_entity_poly.pdbx_seq_one_letter_code
_entity_poly.pdbx_strand_id
1 'polypeptide(L)'
;HNHELQSARTARPHFQQPLLHMHVRTLTHNEVTIYSDIPDMTCMKFTIPPPPIPTRFRKLRAPTSIATYSFRQMTVWTKPEYNWKEWMTHLADVLHCRKIKLVFEEGADKYQVLGLKKIFEEFEILSVRVERNDIEFTGQVLKMLHPTEELFVNPTNAEASNSIIRIRGNLEVLEFGDQFPLTISQLEKLDSQNIKIWLLMVTDLDLNTFLKKWISLKTNLNLKQLITRFGLVSISEGYQQRILNGIPYYLVKQSEEDKAILVVGKYQIQRRDGRRAILTFDTTIFP
;
A
#
# COMPACT_ATOMS: atom_id res chain seq x y z
N HIS A 1 1.58 10.12 -67.56
CA HIS A 1 3.05 10.00 -67.55
C HIS A 1 3.60 11.41 -67.71
N ASN A 2 4.31 11.89 -66.68
CA ASN A 2 5.13 13.11 -66.53
C ASN A 2 4.82 14.37 -67.35
N HIS A 3 4.50 15.45 -66.62
CA HIS A 3 4.97 16.78 -66.97
C HIS A 3 5.48 17.49 -65.71
N GLU A 4 6.78 17.83 -65.75
CA GLU A 4 7.46 18.75 -64.86
C GLU A 4 6.98 20.18 -65.10
N LEU A 5 6.87 20.97 -64.03
CA LEU A 5 6.98 22.42 -64.07
C LEU A 5 7.49 22.91 -62.71
N GLN A 6 8.71 23.42 -62.70
CA GLN A 6 9.29 24.17 -61.61
C GLN A 6 8.54 25.50 -61.44
N SER A 7 8.19 25.86 -60.20
CA SER A 7 7.88 27.24 -59.83
C SER A 7 8.44 27.54 -58.44
N ALA A 8 9.16 28.65 -58.35
CA ALA A 8 9.79 29.17 -57.15
C ALA A 8 8.77 29.59 -56.09
N ARG A 9 9.04 29.29 -54.80
CA ARG A 9 8.40 29.96 -53.66
C ARG A 9 9.31 29.97 -52.42
N THR A 10 9.77 31.18 -52.09
CA THR A 10 9.89 31.77 -50.74
C THR A 10 10.59 30.96 -49.65
N ALA A 11 11.81 31.39 -49.31
CA ALA A 11 12.50 31.05 -48.08
C ALA A 11 11.67 31.46 -46.83
N ARG A 12 11.40 30.49 -45.95
CA ARG A 12 11.04 30.71 -44.54
C ARG A 12 12.09 30.01 -43.68
N PRO A 13 12.56 30.60 -42.58
CA PRO A 13 13.59 29.99 -41.76
C PRO A 13 13.03 28.73 -41.07
N HIS A 14 13.70 27.60 -41.28
CA HIS A 14 13.47 26.37 -40.54
C HIS A 14 13.90 26.57 -39.08
N PHE A 15 12.92 26.74 -38.19
CA PHE A 15 13.12 26.45 -36.77
C PHE A 15 13.33 24.94 -36.62
N GLN A 16 14.58 24.53 -36.41
CA GLN A 16 14.89 23.20 -35.90
C GLN A 16 14.34 23.10 -34.47
N GLN A 17 13.19 22.45 -34.30
CA GLN A 17 12.78 21.93 -33.01
C GLN A 17 13.68 20.73 -32.67
N PRO A 18 14.28 20.66 -31.47
CA PRO A 18 15.01 19.47 -31.06
C PRO A 18 14.02 18.30 -30.94
N LEU A 19 14.30 17.23 -31.68
CA LEU A 19 13.64 15.93 -31.55
C LEU A 19 13.79 15.43 -30.10
N LEU A 20 12.69 15.46 -29.36
CA LEU A 20 12.56 14.78 -28.07
C LEU A 20 12.65 13.26 -28.32
N HIS A 21 13.83 12.69 -28.13
CA HIS A 21 14.00 11.24 -28.06
C HIS A 21 13.37 10.71 -26.77
N MET A 22 12.10 10.31 -26.85
CA MET A 22 11.40 9.59 -25.81
C MET A 22 12.03 8.20 -25.63
N HIS A 23 12.94 8.08 -24.66
CA HIS A 23 13.38 6.76 -24.19
C HIS A 23 12.36 6.25 -23.18
N VAL A 24 11.46 5.38 -23.64
CA VAL A 24 10.67 4.53 -22.74
C VAL A 24 11.63 3.53 -22.10
N ARG A 25 12.16 3.85 -20.92
CA ARG A 25 12.87 2.88 -20.09
C ARG A 25 11.85 2.08 -19.30
N THR A 26 11.80 0.78 -19.56
CA THR A 26 11.11 -0.20 -18.72
C THR A 26 11.63 -0.10 -17.28
N LEU A 27 10.72 0.11 -16.34
CA LEU A 27 11.00 0.27 -14.91
C LEU A 27 11.55 -1.05 -14.34
N THR A 28 12.77 -1.03 -13.80
CA THR A 28 13.41 -2.21 -13.21
C THR A 28 13.26 -2.22 -11.68
N HIS A 29 12.21 -2.89 -11.18
CA HIS A 29 11.96 -3.44 -9.82
C HIS A 29 12.99 -3.16 -8.69
N ASN A 30 13.22 -1.90 -8.29
CA ASN A 30 14.04 -1.50 -7.13
C ASN A 30 13.70 -0.07 -6.62
N GLU A 31 12.44 0.22 -6.30
CA GLU A 31 12.00 1.59 -5.92
C GLU A 31 11.58 1.70 -4.46
N VAL A 32 11.89 2.84 -3.81
CA VAL A 32 11.28 3.24 -2.53
C VAL A 32 10.46 4.49 -2.82
N THR A 33 9.15 4.41 -2.64
CA THR A 33 8.25 5.53 -2.91
C THR A 33 7.88 6.23 -1.61
N ILE A 34 7.91 7.57 -1.58
CA ILE A 34 7.49 8.37 -0.43
C ILE A 34 6.30 9.23 -0.82
N TYR A 35 5.24 9.23 0.00
CA TYR A 35 4.12 10.13 -0.18
C TYR A 35 4.16 11.20 0.91
N SER A 36 3.81 12.42 0.52
CA SER A 36 3.46 13.50 1.44
C SER A 36 2.02 13.30 1.93
N ASP A 37 1.71 13.80 3.13
CA ASP A 37 0.37 13.79 3.73
C ASP A 37 -0.48 15.02 3.36
N ILE A 38 0.08 15.96 2.59
CA ILE A 38 -0.61 17.17 2.15
C ILE A 38 -1.73 16.78 1.16
N PRO A 39 -3.01 17.13 1.44
CA PRO A 39 -4.10 16.97 0.48
C PRO A 39 -3.74 17.70 -0.83
N ASP A 40 -3.95 17.05 -1.96
CA ASP A 40 -3.66 17.55 -3.33
C ASP A 40 -2.19 17.54 -3.79
N MET A 41 -1.27 16.96 -3.01
CA MET A 41 0.14 16.82 -3.45
C MET A 41 0.43 15.57 -4.28
N THR A 42 1.34 15.76 -5.23
CA THR A 42 1.81 14.79 -6.22
C THR A 42 2.85 13.85 -5.59
N CYS A 43 2.71 12.54 -5.82
CA CYS A 43 3.55 11.49 -5.21
C CYS A 43 5.04 11.69 -5.52
N MET A 44 5.95 11.48 -4.56
CA MET A 44 7.40 11.58 -4.78
C MET A 44 8.04 10.19 -4.75
N LYS A 45 8.52 9.71 -5.90
CA LYS A 45 9.18 8.40 -5.99
C LYS A 45 10.69 8.56 -5.93
N PHE A 46 11.32 7.87 -4.99
CA PHE A 46 12.77 7.77 -4.99
C PHE A 46 13.16 6.49 -5.73
N THR A 47 13.51 6.63 -7.00
CA THR A 47 14.11 5.54 -7.76
C THR A 47 15.53 5.32 -7.24
N ILE A 48 15.73 4.25 -6.48
CA ILE A 48 17.06 3.85 -6.03
C ILE A 48 17.71 3.09 -7.19
N PRO A 49 18.92 3.48 -7.63
CA PRO A 49 19.55 2.84 -8.78
C PRO A 49 19.67 1.32 -8.56
N PRO A 50 19.33 0.49 -9.58
CA PRO A 50 19.36 -0.95 -9.44
C PRO A 50 20.77 -1.42 -9.04
N PRO A 51 20.88 -2.43 -8.17
CA PRO A 51 22.18 -2.94 -7.76
C PRO A 51 22.94 -3.50 -8.98
N PRO A 52 24.26 -3.22 -9.15
CA PRO A 52 25.04 -3.75 -10.27
C PRO A 52 25.20 -5.28 -10.30
N ILE A 53 24.85 -6.00 -9.23
CA ILE A 53 24.98 -7.48 -9.09
C ILE A 53 23.82 -7.97 -8.21
N PRO A 54 23.24 -9.17 -8.41
CA PRO A 54 22.21 -9.70 -7.52
C PRO A 54 22.84 -10.22 -6.22
N THR A 55 22.93 -9.37 -5.19
CA THR A 55 23.30 -9.79 -3.83
C THR A 55 22.39 -9.11 -2.79
N ARG A 56 21.95 -9.87 -1.77
CA ARG A 56 21.06 -9.42 -0.68
C ARG A 56 21.76 -8.44 0.28
N PHE A 57 20.97 -7.61 0.99
CA PHE A 57 21.39 -6.76 2.12
C PHE A 57 22.42 -5.64 1.82
N ARG A 58 22.19 -4.83 0.78
CA ARG A 58 23.08 -3.72 0.44
C ARG A 58 22.86 -2.47 1.29
N LYS A 59 23.93 -1.72 1.51
CA LYS A 59 23.86 -0.33 2.00
C LYS A 59 23.24 0.56 0.92
N LEU A 60 22.34 1.45 1.32
CA LEU A 60 21.78 2.46 0.42
C LEU A 60 22.90 3.40 -0.05
N ARG A 61 23.02 3.59 -1.37
CA ARG A 61 23.89 4.64 -1.93
C ARG A 61 23.14 5.97 -1.93
N ALA A 62 23.88 7.07 -1.89
CA ALA A 62 23.30 8.40 -2.09
C ALA A 62 22.60 8.46 -3.46
N PRO A 63 21.38 9.02 -3.55
CA PRO A 63 20.68 9.12 -4.81
C PRO A 63 21.23 10.32 -5.58
N THR A 64 21.69 10.09 -6.81
CA THR A 64 22.13 11.18 -7.69
C THR A 64 20.96 11.99 -8.26
N SER A 65 19.76 11.44 -8.18
CA SER A 65 18.51 12.04 -8.64
C SER A 65 17.30 11.51 -7.89
N ILE A 66 16.23 12.30 -7.82
CA ILE A 66 14.92 11.89 -7.31
C ILE A 66 13.85 12.10 -8.40
N ALA A 67 12.73 11.39 -8.33
CA ALA A 67 11.63 11.58 -9.26
C ALA A 67 10.37 12.04 -8.51
N THR A 68 9.64 12.99 -9.09
CA THR A 68 8.31 13.38 -8.61
C THR A 68 7.28 13.07 -9.67
N TYR A 69 6.09 12.63 -9.26
CA TYR A 69 5.03 12.18 -10.14
C TYR A 69 3.78 13.04 -9.94
N SER A 70 3.45 13.86 -10.93
CA SER A 70 2.19 14.60 -10.99
C SER A 70 1.33 14.13 -12.16
N PHE A 71 0.08 13.73 -11.93
CA PHE A 71 -0.92 13.43 -12.97
C PHE A 71 -0.34 12.79 -14.26
N ARG A 72 0.20 11.56 -14.14
CA ARG A 72 0.83 10.77 -15.24
C ARG A 72 2.15 11.31 -15.82
N GLN A 73 2.70 12.38 -15.26
CA GLN A 73 4.01 12.93 -15.63
C GLN A 73 5.03 12.67 -14.53
N MET A 74 6.18 12.12 -14.92
CA MET A 74 7.35 11.96 -14.05
C MET A 74 8.35 13.08 -14.36
N THR A 75 8.76 13.80 -13.33
CA THR A 75 9.85 14.79 -13.39
C THR A 75 11.03 14.24 -12.60
N VAL A 76 12.20 14.17 -13.23
CA VAL A 76 13.44 13.74 -12.58
C VAL A 76 14.26 14.97 -12.22
N TRP A 77 14.65 15.06 -10.96
CA TRP A 77 15.46 16.13 -10.38
C TRP A 77 16.84 15.55 -10.10
N THR A 78 17.87 16.14 -10.70
CA THR A 78 19.26 15.67 -10.55
C THR A 78 20.05 16.71 -9.79
N LYS A 79 20.63 16.28 -8.66
CA LYS A 79 21.54 17.06 -7.81
C LYS A 79 22.62 16.10 -7.31
N PRO A 80 23.70 15.90 -8.08
CA PRO A 80 24.74 14.94 -7.73
C PRO A 80 25.45 15.25 -6.41
N GLU A 81 25.44 16.52 -6.01
CA GLU A 81 25.96 16.99 -4.74
C GLU A 81 25.09 16.61 -3.53
N TYR A 82 23.82 16.23 -3.74
CA TYR A 82 22.91 15.89 -2.66
C TYR A 82 23.02 14.42 -2.24
N ASN A 83 23.19 14.20 -0.95
CA ASN A 83 22.96 12.92 -0.28
C ASN A 83 21.51 12.82 0.22
N TRP A 84 21.14 11.66 0.78
CA TRP A 84 19.79 11.41 1.29
C TRP A 84 19.31 12.47 2.29
N LYS A 85 20.17 12.88 3.23
CA LYS A 85 19.80 13.88 4.23
C LYS A 85 19.52 15.24 3.58
N GLU A 86 20.33 15.64 2.62
CA GLU A 86 20.16 16.91 1.89
C GLU A 86 18.87 16.90 1.05
N TRP A 87 18.60 15.79 0.35
CA TRP A 87 17.34 15.61 -0.37
C TRP A 87 16.13 15.68 0.55
N MET A 88 16.13 14.93 1.65
CA MET A 88 14.99 14.89 2.56
C MET A 88 14.79 16.23 3.26
N THR A 89 15.87 16.91 3.67
CA THR A 89 15.79 18.25 4.27
C THR A 89 15.21 19.25 3.27
N HIS A 90 15.72 19.25 2.04
CA HIS A 90 15.21 20.14 0.99
C HIS A 90 13.73 19.93 0.71
N LEU A 91 13.29 18.67 0.62
CA LEU A 91 11.87 18.36 0.42
C LEU A 91 11.02 18.78 1.61
N ALA A 92 11.47 18.55 2.84
CA ALA A 92 10.75 19.00 4.03
C ALA A 92 10.59 20.53 4.06
N ASP A 93 11.63 21.27 3.68
CA ASP A 93 11.64 22.72 3.66
C ASP A 93 10.72 23.28 2.56
N VAL A 94 10.76 22.71 1.35
CA VAL A 94 9.93 23.14 0.21
C VAL A 94 8.46 22.80 0.43
N LEU A 95 8.17 21.65 1.01
CA LEU A 95 6.80 21.18 1.26
C LEU A 95 6.22 21.69 2.58
N HIS A 96 7.06 22.28 3.44
CA HIS A 96 6.71 22.62 4.82
C HIS A 96 6.11 21.44 5.59
N CYS A 97 6.61 20.23 5.34
CA CYS A 97 6.08 18.99 5.90
C CYS A 97 7.18 18.02 6.36
N ARG A 98 7.03 17.49 7.57
CA ARG A 98 7.90 16.44 8.15
C ARG A 98 7.16 15.13 8.43
N LYS A 99 5.99 14.95 7.81
CA LYS A 99 5.18 13.74 7.87
C LYS A 99 5.28 13.02 6.55
N ILE A 100 5.45 11.69 6.59
CA ILE A 100 5.66 10.88 5.39
C ILE A 100 4.88 9.58 5.43
N LYS A 101 4.53 9.11 4.25
CA LYS A 101 4.09 7.73 4.00
C LYS A 101 5.17 7.01 3.20
N LEU A 102 5.52 5.80 3.60
CA LEU A 102 6.56 5.00 2.97
C LEU A 102 5.95 3.81 2.24
N VAL A 103 6.39 3.57 1.02
CA VAL A 103 5.98 2.40 0.24
C VAL A 103 7.22 1.67 -0.26
N PHE A 104 7.33 0.43 0.20
CA PHE A 104 8.35 -0.54 -0.21
C PHE A 104 7.71 -1.45 -1.26
N GLU A 105 7.98 -1.16 -2.53
CA GLU A 105 7.56 -1.99 -3.66
C GLU A 105 8.45 -3.25 -3.76
N GLU A 106 8.10 -4.15 -4.68
CA GLU A 106 8.82 -5.40 -4.91
C GLU A 106 10.32 -5.17 -5.13
N GLY A 107 11.15 -5.92 -4.40
CA GLY A 107 12.61 -5.86 -4.48
C GLY A 107 13.27 -4.84 -3.54
N ALA A 108 12.51 -4.14 -2.69
CA ALA A 108 13.06 -3.29 -1.63
C ALA A 108 13.84 -4.09 -0.57
N ASP A 109 13.53 -5.38 -0.42
CA ASP A 109 14.23 -6.37 0.40
C ASP A 109 15.72 -6.59 0.07
N LYS A 110 16.18 -6.07 -1.07
CA LYS A 110 17.59 -6.00 -1.43
C LYS A 110 18.38 -4.99 -0.58
N TYR A 111 17.69 -4.10 0.14
CA TYR A 111 18.28 -3.05 0.96
C TYR A 111 18.14 -3.31 2.47
N GLN A 112 19.06 -2.76 3.25
CA GLN A 112 18.99 -2.86 4.72
C GLN A 112 17.97 -1.85 5.29
N VAL A 113 16.98 -2.34 6.05
CA VAL A 113 15.97 -1.50 6.72
C VAL A 113 16.60 -0.48 7.66
N LEU A 114 17.72 -0.81 8.32
CA LEU A 114 18.43 0.13 9.19
C LEU A 114 18.94 1.37 8.43
N GLY A 115 19.40 1.19 7.19
CA GLY A 115 19.82 2.31 6.35
C GLY A 115 18.65 3.21 5.97
N LEU A 116 17.50 2.60 5.64
CA LEU A 116 16.26 3.30 5.34
C LEU A 116 15.73 4.07 6.55
N LYS A 117 15.72 3.46 7.74
CA LYS A 117 15.30 4.11 8.99
C LYS A 117 16.07 5.39 9.27
N LYS A 118 17.40 5.38 9.11
CA LYS A 118 18.25 6.55 9.37
C LYS A 118 17.93 7.73 8.47
N ILE A 119 17.45 7.50 7.26
CA ILE A 119 17.09 8.57 6.32
C ILE A 119 15.83 9.29 6.80
N PHE A 120 14.92 8.56 7.43
CA PHE A 120 13.61 9.06 7.87
C PHE A 120 13.55 9.36 9.36
N GLU A 121 14.69 9.41 10.06
CA GLU A 121 14.71 9.53 11.53
C GLU A 121 14.13 10.85 12.06
N GLU A 122 14.22 11.92 11.28
CA GLU A 122 13.67 13.25 11.60
C GLU A 122 12.20 13.43 11.15
N PHE A 123 11.58 12.39 10.59
CA PHE A 123 10.23 12.44 10.06
C PHE A 123 9.25 11.61 10.88
N GLU A 124 8.02 12.10 11.00
CA GLU A 124 6.90 11.30 11.50
C GLU A 124 6.41 10.38 10.39
N ILE A 125 6.41 9.08 10.63
CA ILE A 125 5.96 8.07 9.67
C ILE A 125 4.47 7.83 9.93
N LEU A 126 3.60 8.33 9.06
CA LEU A 126 2.16 8.12 9.17
C LEU A 126 1.76 6.74 8.67
N SER A 127 2.32 6.33 7.53
CA SER A 127 1.90 5.14 6.81
C SER A 127 3.08 4.33 6.30
N VAL A 128 2.97 3.01 6.36
CA VAL A 128 3.95 2.09 5.77
C VAL A 128 3.21 1.04 4.94
N ARG A 129 3.57 0.92 3.66
CA ARG A 129 3.15 -0.16 2.76
C ARG A 129 4.34 -1.03 2.43
N VAL A 130 4.23 -2.34 2.66
CA VAL A 130 5.21 -3.32 2.22
C VAL A 130 4.53 -4.29 1.26
N GLU A 131 4.91 -4.22 -0.01
CA GLU A 131 4.30 -4.99 -1.10
C GLU A 131 5.31 -5.95 -1.70
N ARG A 132 5.01 -7.25 -1.72
CA ARG A 132 5.80 -8.30 -2.37
C ARG A 132 7.30 -8.31 -2.02
N ASN A 133 7.61 -8.12 -0.73
CA ASN A 133 8.96 -8.24 -0.19
C ASN A 133 9.09 -9.45 0.73
N ASP A 134 10.29 -9.99 0.92
CA ASP A 134 10.52 -11.13 1.81
C ASP A 134 9.98 -10.89 3.24
N ILE A 135 9.51 -11.96 3.89
CA ILE A 135 8.92 -11.92 5.23
C ILE A 135 9.90 -11.42 6.30
N GLU A 136 11.20 -11.70 6.15
CA GLU A 136 12.24 -11.22 7.07
C GLU A 136 12.39 -9.69 6.96
N PHE A 137 12.44 -9.18 5.73
CA PHE A 137 12.48 -7.74 5.49
C PHE A 137 11.24 -7.04 6.05
N THR A 138 10.05 -7.61 5.78
CA THR A 138 8.78 -7.11 6.33
C THR A 138 8.81 -7.08 7.86
N GLY A 139 9.29 -8.15 8.50
CA GLY A 139 9.45 -8.21 9.95
C GLY A 139 10.43 -7.17 10.51
N GLN A 140 11.50 -6.84 9.78
CA GLN A 140 12.41 -5.76 10.14
C GLN A 140 11.75 -4.39 9.99
N VAL A 141 11.00 -4.15 8.91
CA VAL A 141 10.21 -2.93 8.70
C VAL A 141 9.24 -2.72 9.87
N LEU A 142 8.42 -3.72 10.22
CA LEU A 142 7.47 -3.62 11.34
C LEU A 142 8.16 -3.35 12.69
N LYS A 143 9.39 -3.85 12.88
CA LYS A 143 10.17 -3.64 14.10
C LYS A 143 10.80 -2.26 14.16
N MET A 144 11.13 -1.64 13.03
CA MET A 144 11.97 -0.44 12.96
C MET A 144 11.21 0.82 12.57
N LEU A 145 10.23 0.68 11.68
CA LEU A 145 9.39 1.75 11.16
C LEU A 145 8.04 1.59 11.86
N HIS A 146 7.68 2.57 12.67
CA HIS A 146 6.51 2.52 13.52
C HIS A 146 5.45 3.49 12.97
N PRO A 147 4.64 3.09 11.98
CA PRO A 147 3.59 3.96 11.45
C PRO A 147 2.58 4.31 12.55
N THR A 148 2.04 5.53 12.49
CA THR A 148 1.05 6.03 13.46
C THR A 148 -0.40 5.91 12.98
N GLU A 149 -0.65 5.82 11.66
CA GLU A 149 -2.00 5.83 11.09
C GLU A 149 -2.31 4.55 10.29
N GLU A 150 -1.47 4.22 9.32
CA GLU A 150 -1.78 3.18 8.33
C GLU A 150 -0.66 2.15 8.20
N LEU A 151 -1.04 0.88 8.05
CA LEU A 151 -0.10 -0.18 7.72
C LEU A 151 -0.70 -1.11 6.66
N PHE A 152 0.06 -1.37 5.61
CA PHE A 152 -0.22 -2.41 4.64
C PHE A 152 0.92 -3.42 4.59
N VAL A 153 0.60 -4.70 4.64
CA VAL A 153 1.58 -5.79 4.51
C VAL A 153 1.11 -6.86 3.52
N ASN A 154 1.95 -7.15 2.53
CA ASN A 154 1.77 -8.24 1.57
C ASN A 154 3.12 -8.91 1.23
N PRO A 155 3.79 -9.54 2.20
CA PRO A 155 5.08 -10.19 1.98
C PRO A 155 4.99 -11.38 1.01
N THR A 156 6.09 -11.66 0.31
CA THR A 156 6.29 -12.93 -0.40
C THR A 156 6.66 -14.04 0.58
N ASN A 157 6.31 -15.28 0.25
CA ASN A 157 6.64 -16.47 1.03
C ASN A 157 6.21 -16.38 2.51
N ALA A 158 5.11 -15.68 2.80
CA ALA A 158 4.52 -15.75 4.11
C ALA A 158 3.91 -17.13 4.30
N GLU A 159 4.67 -18.04 4.89
CA GLU A 159 4.06 -19.12 5.65
C GLU A 159 3.25 -18.51 6.80
N ALA A 160 2.31 -19.26 7.37
CA ALA A 160 1.55 -18.90 8.56
C ALA A 160 2.48 -18.76 9.79
N SER A 161 3.36 -17.76 9.73
CA SER A 161 4.44 -17.51 10.65
C SER A 161 3.98 -16.48 11.68
N ASN A 162 4.55 -16.59 12.88
CA ASN A 162 4.20 -15.78 14.05
C ASN A 162 4.64 -14.30 13.97
N SER A 163 5.00 -13.80 12.78
CA SER A 163 5.54 -12.46 12.55
C SER A 163 4.52 -11.32 12.81
N ILE A 164 3.21 -11.62 12.83
CA ILE A 164 2.13 -10.68 13.18
C ILE A 164 2.16 -10.22 14.63
N ILE A 165 2.80 -10.97 15.54
CA ILE A 165 2.85 -10.65 16.97
C ILE A 165 3.47 -9.26 17.25
N ARG A 166 4.07 -8.61 16.24
CA ARG A 166 4.73 -7.32 16.36
C ARG A 166 3.97 -6.13 15.76
N ILE A 167 2.81 -6.31 15.14
CA ILE A 167 2.02 -5.17 14.66
C ILE A 167 1.53 -4.40 15.89
N ARG A 168 1.92 -3.13 16.00
CA ARG A 168 1.46 -2.26 17.08
C ARG A 168 -0.03 -1.98 16.92
N GLY A 169 -0.75 -1.94 18.04
CA GLY A 169 -2.18 -1.63 18.06
C GLY A 169 -2.48 -0.15 17.82
N ASN A 170 -3.78 0.16 17.70
CA ASN A 170 -4.39 1.47 17.52
C ASN A 170 -4.07 2.19 16.19
N LEU A 171 -3.81 1.42 15.12
CA LEU A 171 -3.79 1.98 13.77
C LEU A 171 -5.20 2.39 13.32
N GLU A 172 -5.29 3.43 12.51
CA GLU A 172 -6.53 3.81 11.83
C GLU A 172 -6.87 2.77 10.76
N VAL A 173 -5.88 2.39 9.95
CA VAL A 173 -6.04 1.40 8.88
C VAL A 173 -4.97 0.33 8.98
N LEU A 174 -5.40 -0.92 8.99
CA LEU A 174 -4.53 -2.08 8.90
C LEU A 174 -5.00 -2.97 7.75
N GLU A 175 -4.15 -3.13 6.75
CA GLU A 175 -4.46 -3.84 5.52
C GLU A 175 -3.48 -5.00 5.27
N PHE A 176 -4.04 -6.14 4.88
CA PHE A 176 -3.30 -7.35 4.55
C PHE A 176 -3.59 -7.72 3.10
N GLY A 177 -2.53 -7.90 2.32
CA GLY A 177 -2.63 -8.33 0.93
C GLY A 177 -2.97 -9.81 0.77
N ASP A 178 -3.01 -10.24 -0.48
CA ASP A 178 -3.47 -11.56 -0.91
C ASP A 178 -2.48 -12.70 -0.63
N GLN A 179 -1.19 -12.38 -0.48
CA GLN A 179 -0.14 -13.35 -0.17
C GLN A 179 0.03 -13.59 1.33
N PHE A 180 -0.83 -13.00 2.16
CA PHE A 180 -0.68 -13.01 3.60
C PHE A 180 -1.71 -13.93 4.29
N PRO A 181 -1.31 -15.13 4.77
CA PRO A 181 -2.24 -16.08 5.37
C PRO A 181 -2.59 -15.69 6.82
N LEU A 182 -3.47 -14.70 6.97
CA LEU A 182 -3.96 -14.29 8.29
C LEU A 182 -4.85 -15.38 8.90
N THR A 183 -4.40 -15.97 10.01
CA THR A 183 -5.19 -16.93 10.79
C THR A 183 -6.17 -16.23 11.73
N ILE A 184 -7.21 -16.95 12.18
CA ILE A 184 -8.19 -16.40 13.12
C ILE A 184 -7.57 -15.97 14.46
N SER A 185 -6.60 -16.75 14.98
CA SER A 185 -5.88 -16.44 16.22
C SER A 185 -5.06 -15.16 16.10
N GLN A 186 -4.55 -14.86 14.91
CA GLN A 186 -3.84 -13.62 14.64
C GLN A 186 -4.80 -12.45 14.50
N LEU A 187 -5.91 -12.60 13.76
CA LEU A 187 -6.97 -11.59 13.66
C LEU A 187 -7.51 -11.17 15.03
N GLU A 188 -7.68 -12.13 15.95
CA GLU A 188 -8.13 -11.88 17.33
C GLU A 188 -7.17 -11.04 18.18
N LYS A 189 -5.89 -10.96 17.80
CA LYS A 189 -4.87 -10.18 18.50
C LYS A 189 -4.69 -8.77 17.93
N LEU A 190 -5.33 -8.48 16.80
CA LEU A 190 -5.26 -7.16 16.19
C LEU A 190 -6.08 -6.17 17.01
N ASP A 191 -5.58 -4.94 17.06
CA ASP A 191 -6.27 -3.81 17.67
C ASP A 191 -6.15 -2.63 16.69
N SER A 192 -7.17 -2.44 15.86
CA SER A 192 -7.18 -1.44 14.79
C SER A 192 -8.62 -1.07 14.46
N GLN A 193 -8.83 0.17 14.01
CA GLN A 193 -10.16 0.68 13.70
C GLN A 193 -10.72 0.10 12.41
N ASN A 194 -9.92 0.08 11.35
CA ASN A 194 -10.32 -0.43 10.04
C ASN A 194 -9.36 -1.54 9.61
N ILE A 195 -9.86 -2.77 9.58
CA ILE A 195 -9.10 -3.93 9.12
C ILE A 195 -9.55 -4.31 7.72
N LYS A 196 -8.61 -4.44 6.79
CA LYS A 196 -8.84 -4.86 5.40
C LYS A 196 -8.02 -6.10 5.11
N ILE A 197 -8.65 -7.16 4.61
CA ILE A 197 -7.99 -8.44 4.33
C ILE A 197 -8.33 -8.86 2.90
N TRP A 198 -7.34 -8.91 2.02
CA TRP A 198 -7.53 -9.19 0.59
C TRP A 198 -7.68 -10.68 0.29
N LEU A 199 -7.16 -11.56 1.13
CA LEU A 199 -7.44 -12.98 1.06
C LEU A 199 -7.67 -13.54 2.46
N LEU A 200 -8.94 -13.76 2.78
CA LEU A 200 -9.30 -14.33 4.06
C LEU A 200 -9.16 -15.87 4.03
N MET A 201 -8.10 -16.38 4.67
CA MET A 201 -7.83 -17.82 4.81
C MET A 201 -8.43 -18.42 6.10
N VAL A 202 -9.64 -17.99 6.48
CA VAL A 202 -10.37 -18.55 7.64
C VAL A 202 -11.71 -19.12 7.20
N THR A 203 -12.24 -20.08 7.97
CA THR A 203 -13.55 -20.63 7.68
C THR A 203 -14.68 -19.66 8.06
N ASP A 204 -15.86 -19.84 7.48
CA ASP A 204 -17.06 -19.09 7.89
C ASP A 204 -17.35 -19.22 9.40
N LEU A 205 -17.06 -20.39 9.98
CA LEU A 205 -17.21 -20.68 11.41
C LEU A 205 -16.20 -19.91 12.26
N ASP A 206 -14.95 -19.82 11.80
CA ASP A 206 -13.91 -19.04 12.46
C ASP A 206 -14.30 -17.56 12.49
N LEU A 207 -14.74 -17.02 11.34
CA LEU A 207 -15.18 -15.63 11.25
C LEU A 207 -16.41 -15.37 12.14
N ASN A 208 -17.40 -16.27 12.14
CA ASN A 208 -18.54 -16.18 13.05
C ASN A 208 -18.09 -16.16 14.53
N THR A 209 -17.12 -17.00 14.88
CA THR A 209 -16.56 -17.10 16.24
C THR A 209 -15.85 -15.81 16.63
N PHE A 210 -15.04 -15.23 15.73
CA PHE A 210 -14.41 -13.94 15.95
C PHE A 210 -15.44 -12.82 16.17
N LEU A 211 -16.48 -12.74 15.34
CA LEU A 211 -17.52 -11.72 15.49
C LEU A 211 -18.28 -11.86 16.82
N LYS A 212 -18.59 -13.10 17.25
CA LYS A 212 -19.19 -13.36 18.57
C LYS A 212 -18.25 -12.98 19.73
N LYS A 213 -16.94 -13.24 19.60
CA LYS A 213 -15.94 -12.77 20.56
C LYS A 213 -15.89 -11.24 20.61
N TRP A 214 -15.94 -10.57 19.47
CA TRP A 214 -15.99 -9.10 19.41
C TRP A 214 -17.25 -8.55 20.09
N ILE A 215 -18.43 -9.10 19.77
CA ILE A 215 -19.70 -8.71 20.41
C ILE A 215 -19.66 -8.90 21.94
N SER A 216 -18.93 -9.90 22.42
CA SER A 216 -18.74 -10.20 23.85
C SER A 216 -17.56 -9.49 24.51
N LEU A 217 -16.97 -8.47 23.86
CA LEU A 217 -15.86 -7.66 24.38
C LEU A 217 -14.55 -8.43 24.59
N LYS A 218 -14.34 -9.54 23.87
CA LYS A 218 -13.16 -10.41 24.04
C LYS A 218 -12.02 -10.15 23.05
N THR A 219 -12.24 -9.38 21.99
CA THR A 219 -11.23 -9.09 20.95
C THR A 219 -11.47 -7.72 20.31
N ASN A 220 -10.41 -7.15 19.72
CA ASN A 220 -10.33 -5.87 18.99
C ASN A 220 -11.37 -4.83 19.43
N LEU A 221 -11.09 -4.15 20.55
CA LEU A 221 -12.07 -3.23 21.14
C LEU A 221 -12.27 -1.97 20.31
N ASN A 222 -11.34 -1.65 19.41
CA ASN A 222 -11.34 -0.46 18.57
C ASN A 222 -11.93 -0.67 17.18
N LEU A 223 -12.27 -1.91 16.78
CA LEU A 223 -12.84 -2.22 15.47
C LEU A 223 -14.10 -1.38 15.17
N LYS A 224 -14.05 -0.66 14.06
CA LYS A 224 -15.14 0.09 13.43
C LYS A 224 -15.51 -0.50 12.07
N GLN A 225 -14.54 -1.03 11.34
CA GLN A 225 -14.75 -1.64 10.04
C GLN A 225 -13.90 -2.89 9.84
N LEU A 226 -14.52 -3.94 9.31
CA LEU A 226 -13.84 -5.12 8.80
C LEU A 226 -14.24 -5.31 7.33
N ILE A 227 -13.27 -5.19 6.44
CA ILE A 227 -13.42 -5.50 5.02
C ILE A 227 -12.69 -6.81 4.75
N THR A 228 -13.40 -7.82 4.30
CA THR A 228 -12.79 -9.09 3.91
C THR A 228 -13.17 -9.44 2.50
N ARG A 229 -12.16 -9.71 1.71
CA ARG A 229 -12.33 -10.30 0.40
C ARG A 229 -12.22 -11.81 0.47
N PHE A 230 -13.21 -12.46 -0.09
CA PHE A 230 -13.22 -13.90 -0.24
C PHE A 230 -12.68 -14.26 -1.62
N GLY A 231 -11.91 -15.34 -1.70
CA GLY A 231 -11.60 -15.93 -3.01
C GLY A 231 -12.89 -16.32 -3.73
N LEU A 232 -12.89 -16.34 -5.06
CA LEU A 232 -14.06 -16.68 -5.90
C LEU A 232 -14.72 -18.01 -5.53
N VAL A 233 -13.94 -18.94 -4.98
CA VAL A 233 -14.41 -20.28 -4.58
C VAL A 233 -14.97 -20.29 -3.15
N SER A 234 -14.72 -19.24 -2.37
CA SER A 234 -14.96 -19.21 -0.92
C SER A 234 -16.32 -18.63 -0.53
N ILE A 235 -16.90 -17.71 -1.31
CA ILE A 235 -18.31 -17.32 -1.12
C ILE A 235 -19.19 -18.33 -1.87
N SER A 236 -19.62 -19.36 -1.16
CA SER A 236 -20.71 -20.22 -1.63
C SER A 236 -22.07 -19.64 -1.22
N GLU A 237 -23.12 -20.10 -1.89
CA GLU A 237 -24.49 -19.81 -1.50
C GLU A 237 -24.69 -20.09 0.00
N GLY A 238 -25.38 -19.18 0.69
CA GLY A 238 -25.60 -19.31 2.13
C GLY A 238 -24.47 -18.82 3.04
N TYR A 239 -23.42 -18.17 2.52
CA TYR A 239 -22.31 -17.65 3.34
C TYR A 239 -22.81 -16.75 4.48
N GLN A 240 -23.82 -15.92 4.21
CA GLN A 240 -24.40 -14.99 5.17
C GLN A 240 -24.97 -15.74 6.38
N GLN A 241 -25.69 -16.83 6.15
CA GLN A 241 -26.29 -17.66 7.20
C GLN A 241 -25.22 -18.35 8.04
N ARG A 242 -24.06 -18.68 7.46
CA ARG A 242 -22.95 -19.31 8.19
C ARG A 242 -22.14 -18.30 9.00
N ILE A 243 -21.74 -17.19 8.37
CA ILE A 243 -20.91 -16.14 9.01
C ILE A 243 -21.69 -15.34 10.05
N LEU A 244 -22.96 -15.01 9.80
CA LEU A 244 -23.78 -14.19 10.69
C LEU A 244 -24.74 -15.01 11.58
N ASN A 245 -24.56 -16.33 11.65
CA ASN A 245 -25.42 -17.20 12.46
C ASN A 245 -25.45 -16.75 13.94
N GLY A 246 -26.64 -16.44 14.44
CA GLY A 246 -26.85 -16.01 15.82
C GLY A 246 -26.28 -14.62 16.14
N ILE A 247 -26.01 -13.80 15.14
CA ILE A 247 -25.55 -12.42 15.28
C ILE A 247 -26.66 -11.48 14.78
N PRO A 248 -27.19 -10.57 15.59
CA PRO A 248 -28.06 -9.51 15.11
C PRO A 248 -27.30 -8.54 14.20
N TYR A 249 -27.85 -8.21 13.04
CA TYR A 249 -27.27 -7.26 12.09
C TYR A 249 -28.33 -6.45 11.35
N TYR A 250 -27.89 -5.33 10.79
CA TYR A 250 -28.66 -4.51 9.86
C TYR A 250 -27.99 -4.51 8.49
N LEU A 251 -28.78 -4.59 7.42
CA LEU A 251 -28.27 -4.43 6.06
C LEU A 251 -27.90 -2.97 5.84
N VAL A 252 -26.70 -2.73 5.29
CA VAL A 252 -26.23 -1.39 4.94
C VAL A 252 -26.39 -1.21 3.44
N LYS A 253 -26.97 -0.08 3.03
CA LYS A 253 -27.11 0.26 1.61
C LYS A 253 -25.73 0.40 0.97
N GLN A 254 -25.53 -0.31 -0.14
CA GLN A 254 -24.30 -0.23 -0.93
C GLN A 254 -24.29 1.05 -1.77
N SER A 255 -23.12 1.68 -1.86
CA SER A 255 -22.86 2.81 -2.77
C SER A 255 -22.52 2.34 -4.18
N GLU A 256 -22.35 3.26 -5.14
CA GLU A 256 -21.88 2.92 -6.48
C GLU A 256 -20.42 2.43 -6.46
N GLU A 257 -19.60 2.96 -5.55
CA GLU A 257 -18.23 2.46 -5.34
C GLU A 257 -18.22 1.02 -4.82
N ASP A 258 -19.13 0.68 -3.90
CA ASP A 258 -19.30 -0.70 -3.40
C ASP A 258 -19.63 -1.67 -4.56
N LYS A 259 -20.45 -1.24 -5.53
CA LYS A 259 -20.78 -2.06 -6.72
C LYS A 259 -19.58 -2.22 -7.64
N ALA A 260 -18.77 -1.17 -7.81
CA ALA A 260 -17.58 -1.21 -8.67
C ALA A 260 -16.54 -2.22 -8.17
N ILE A 261 -16.47 -2.45 -6.86
CA ILE A 261 -15.58 -3.43 -6.23
C ILE A 261 -16.30 -4.75 -5.88
N LEU A 262 -17.43 -5.06 -6.52
CA LEU A 262 -18.13 -6.35 -6.35
C LEU A 262 -18.44 -6.70 -4.87
N VAL A 263 -18.87 -5.73 -4.05
CA VAL A 263 -19.33 -6.00 -2.69
C VAL A 263 -20.57 -6.89 -2.74
N VAL A 264 -20.47 -8.08 -2.17
CA VAL A 264 -21.58 -9.05 -2.09
C VAL A 264 -22.46 -8.86 -0.84
N GLY A 265 -21.96 -8.14 0.17
CA GLY A 265 -22.68 -7.96 1.42
C GLY A 265 -22.06 -6.87 2.29
N LYS A 266 -22.91 -6.04 2.88
CA LYS A 266 -22.52 -4.96 3.79
C LYS A 266 -23.47 -4.93 4.99
N TYR A 267 -22.92 -5.10 6.19
CA TYR A 267 -23.70 -5.36 7.38
C TYR A 267 -23.21 -4.49 8.53
N GLN A 268 -24.12 -3.97 9.34
CA GLN A 268 -23.80 -3.32 10.60
C GLN A 268 -24.13 -4.26 11.75
N ILE A 269 -23.14 -4.55 12.59
CA ILE A 269 -23.33 -5.30 13.83
C ILE A 269 -23.14 -4.38 15.04
N GLN A 270 -23.72 -4.77 16.18
CA GLN A 270 -23.62 -4.02 17.42
C GLN A 270 -23.06 -4.90 18.54
N ARG A 271 -22.07 -4.36 19.26
CA ARG A 271 -21.47 -4.96 20.44
C ARG A 271 -22.30 -4.70 21.69
N ARG A 272 -22.09 -5.48 22.75
CA ARG A 272 -22.81 -5.35 24.03
C ARG A 272 -22.73 -3.97 24.69
N ASP A 273 -21.64 -3.23 24.48
CA ASP A 273 -21.44 -1.87 24.98
C ASP A 273 -22.07 -0.79 24.07
N GLY A 274 -22.80 -1.19 23.03
CA GLY A 274 -23.44 -0.28 22.09
C GLY A 274 -22.57 0.17 20.92
N ARG A 275 -21.26 -0.15 20.91
CA ARG A 275 -20.40 0.17 19.75
C ARG A 275 -20.82 -0.61 18.52
N ARG A 276 -20.68 0.01 17.36
CA ARG A 276 -21.07 -0.55 16.06
C ARG A 276 -19.85 -0.79 15.19
N ALA A 277 -19.90 -1.83 14.37
CA ALA A 277 -18.91 -2.09 13.34
C ALA A 277 -19.61 -2.41 12.01
N ILE A 278 -18.98 -1.99 10.92
CA ILE A 278 -19.39 -2.31 9.55
C ILE A 278 -18.56 -3.48 9.04
N LEU A 279 -19.25 -4.51 8.57
CA LEU A 279 -18.67 -5.65 7.86
C LEU A 279 -18.92 -5.46 6.38
N THR A 280 -17.88 -5.49 5.56
CA THR A 280 -17.97 -5.45 4.11
C THR A 280 -17.34 -6.71 3.54
N PHE A 281 -18.08 -7.44 2.73
CA PHE A 281 -17.64 -8.66 2.06
C PHE A 281 -17.66 -8.44 0.55
N ASP A 282 -16.52 -8.65 -0.10
CA ASP A 282 -16.39 -8.50 -1.56
C ASP A 282 -15.68 -9.69 -2.22
N THR A 283 -15.84 -9.78 -3.54
CA THR A 283 -15.25 -10.82 -4.40
C THR A 283 -14.35 -10.23 -5.49
N THR A 284 -13.82 -9.01 -5.28
CA THR A 284 -13.01 -8.33 -6.31
C THR A 284 -11.82 -9.21 -6.72
N ILE A 285 -11.65 -9.45 -8.01
CA ILE A 285 -10.42 -10.04 -8.55
C ILE A 285 -9.51 -8.88 -8.94
N PHE A 286 -8.33 -8.76 -8.33
CA PHE A 286 -7.29 -7.91 -8.90
C PHE A 286 -6.40 -8.74 -9.84
N PRO A 287 -6.08 -8.23 -11.04
CA PRO A 287 -5.13 -8.86 -11.95
C PRO A 287 -3.69 -8.81 -11.43
#